data_AF-A0A7S1VDG0-F1
#
_entry.id   AF-A0A7S1VDG0-F1
#
_cell.length_a   1.000
_cell.length_b   1.000
_cell.length_c   1.000
_cell.angle_alpha   90.00
_cell.angle_beta   90.00
_cell.angle_gamma   90.00
#
_symmetry.space_group_name_H-M   'P 1'
#
loop_
_entity.id
_entity.type
_entity.pdbx_description
1 polymer ?
#
loop_
_entity_poly.entity_id
_entity_poly.type
_entity_poly.pdbx_seq_one_letter_code
_entity_poly.pdbx_strand_id
1 'polypeptide(L)'
;VPTTKRSRTEKAKWCRKELGVPTNHVDVAGPRHQHVQVSGQRQPGVTNVITCWSFNKHNESRERAVLIDDRLDLGREWMKKGGIFVHHVSTEQTLRQLREHGIIGFYDDETQLDGSC
;
A
#
# COMPACT_ATOMS: atom_id res chain seq x y z
N VAL A 1 -6.10 11.46 -0.67
CA VAL A 1 -6.97 10.48 0.04
C VAL A 1 -7.95 11.22 0.93
N PRO A 2 -9.24 10.87 0.98
CA PRO A 2 -10.23 11.49 1.86
C PRO A 2 -9.79 11.46 3.33
N THR A 3 -9.94 12.59 4.03
CA THR A 3 -9.49 12.80 5.42
C THR A 3 -10.57 12.50 6.48
N THR A 4 -11.75 12.02 6.06
CA THR A 4 -12.88 11.77 6.96
C THR A 4 -12.59 10.60 7.93
N LYS A 5 -12.98 10.75 9.21
CA LYS A 5 -12.62 9.82 10.31
C LYS A 5 -13.20 8.40 10.18
N ARG A 6 -14.30 8.21 9.42
CA ARG A 6 -14.97 6.92 9.21
C ARG A 6 -15.22 6.70 7.72
N SER A 7 -14.17 6.32 7.01
CA SER A 7 -14.11 6.50 5.56
C SER A 7 -13.66 5.28 4.79
N ARG A 8 -13.72 4.07 5.36
CA ARG A 8 -13.26 2.83 4.69
C ARG A 8 -13.80 2.72 3.26
N THR A 9 -15.10 2.90 3.07
CA THR A 9 -15.76 2.85 1.77
C THR A 9 -15.34 4.02 0.87
N GLU A 10 -15.21 5.22 1.43
CA GLU A 10 -14.81 6.42 0.68
C GLU A 10 -13.35 6.36 0.22
N LYS A 11 -12.46 5.81 1.05
CA LYS A 11 -11.07 5.53 0.69
C LYS A 11 -10.99 4.48 -0.40
N ALA A 12 -11.78 3.42 -0.31
CA ALA A 12 -11.84 2.40 -1.36
C ALA A 12 -12.35 2.97 -2.69
N LYS A 13 -13.40 3.81 -2.66
CA LYS A 13 -13.90 4.53 -3.84
C LYS A 13 -12.85 5.48 -4.42
N TRP A 14 -12.11 6.20 -3.57
CA TRP A 14 -11.02 7.07 -4.00
C TRP A 14 -9.93 6.26 -4.71
N CYS A 15 -9.48 5.13 -4.15
CA CYS A 15 -8.50 4.26 -4.81
C CYS A 15 -9.00 3.76 -6.16
N ARG A 16 -10.27 3.36 -6.26
CA ARG A 16 -10.87 2.93 -7.53
C ARG A 16 -10.82 4.03 -8.60
N LYS A 17 -11.02 5.29 -8.20
CA LYS A 17 -10.99 6.44 -9.12
C LYS A 17 -9.57 6.78 -9.57
N GLU A 18 -8.60 6.78 -8.64
CA GLU A 18 -7.29 7.37 -8.90
C GLU A 18 -6.22 6.37 -9.39
N LEU A 19 -6.37 5.07 -9.09
CA LEU A 19 -5.32 4.10 -9.43
C LEU A 19 -5.26 3.72 -10.92
N GLY A 20 -6.31 4.00 -11.70
CA GLY A 20 -6.36 3.67 -13.13
C GLY A 20 -6.30 2.17 -13.47
N VAL A 21 -6.35 1.28 -12.47
CA VAL A 21 -6.32 -0.18 -12.63
C VAL A 21 -7.56 -0.83 -11.98
N PRO A 22 -7.94 -2.06 -12.38
CA PRO A 22 -9.00 -2.80 -11.72
C PRO A 22 -8.73 -2.97 -10.23
N THR A 23 -9.71 -2.60 -9.41
CA THR A 23 -9.62 -2.66 -7.94
C THR A 23 -10.73 -3.51 -7.35
N ASN A 24 -10.39 -4.24 -6.28
CA ASN A 24 -11.33 -4.99 -5.46
C ASN A 24 -11.23 -4.50 -4.00
N HIS A 25 -12.35 -4.17 -3.37
CA HIS A 25 -12.36 -3.67 -1.98
C HIS A 25 -12.51 -4.84 -1.01
N VAL A 26 -11.58 -4.95 -0.06
CA VAL A 26 -11.59 -5.93 1.03
C VAL A 26 -11.65 -5.16 2.35
N ASP A 27 -12.72 -5.32 3.11
CA ASP A 27 -12.86 -4.68 4.42
C ASP A 27 -12.56 -5.67 5.54
N VAL A 28 -11.50 -5.40 6.29
CA VAL A 28 -11.07 -6.19 7.45
C VAL A 28 -11.11 -5.38 8.75
N ALA A 29 -11.76 -4.21 8.74
CA ALA A 29 -11.89 -3.36 9.92
C ALA A 29 -13.10 -3.77 10.78
N GLY A 30 -12.96 -4.90 11.48
CA GLY A 30 -14.00 -5.50 12.31
C GLY A 30 -14.44 -4.67 13.54
N PRO A 31 -15.50 -5.11 14.24
CA PRO A 31 -15.99 -4.44 15.44
C PRO A 31 -14.93 -4.44 16.54
N ARG A 32 -14.98 -3.44 17.44
CA ARG A 32 -14.02 -3.26 18.56
C ARG A 32 -12.56 -3.35 18.12
N HIS A 33 -12.29 -2.82 16.93
CA HIS A 33 -10.97 -2.82 16.33
C HIS A 33 -10.35 -4.20 16.03
N GLN A 34 -11.16 -5.23 15.84
CA GLN A 34 -10.66 -6.54 15.41
C GLN A 34 -10.19 -6.51 13.95
N HIS A 35 -9.22 -7.35 13.63
CA HIS A 35 -8.76 -7.60 12.26
C HIS A 35 -9.45 -8.86 11.73
N VAL A 36 -10.70 -8.71 11.31
CA VAL A 36 -11.54 -9.81 10.82
C VAL A 36 -12.26 -9.38 9.55
N GLN A 37 -12.47 -10.33 8.64
CA GLN A 37 -13.18 -10.10 7.39
C GLN A 37 -14.59 -9.58 7.67
N VAL A 38 -14.89 -8.36 7.21
CA VAL A 38 -16.21 -7.72 7.28
C VAL A 38 -16.93 -7.84 5.94
N SER A 39 -16.25 -7.53 4.84
CA SER A 39 -16.82 -7.61 3.50
C SER A 39 -15.75 -7.73 2.40
N GLY A 40 -16.18 -8.17 1.22
CA GLY A 40 -15.28 -8.51 0.11
C GLY A 40 -14.56 -9.84 0.34
N GLN A 41 -13.79 -10.27 -0.64
CA GLN A 41 -12.81 -11.36 -0.55
C GLN A 41 -11.64 -10.99 -1.45
N ARG A 42 -10.42 -11.41 -1.13
CA ARG A 42 -9.27 -11.15 -2.01
C ARG A 42 -9.48 -11.83 -3.35
N GLN A 43 -9.16 -11.11 -4.42
CA GLN A 43 -9.25 -11.63 -5.77
C GLN A 43 -7.86 -11.63 -6.42
N PRO A 44 -7.42 -12.74 -7.03
CA PRO A 44 -6.19 -12.76 -7.81
C PRO A 44 -6.36 -11.91 -9.09
N GLY A 45 -5.25 -11.37 -9.61
CA GLY A 45 -5.25 -10.62 -10.87
C GLY A 45 -5.82 -9.19 -10.79
N VAL A 46 -6.23 -8.72 -9.62
CA VAL A 46 -6.71 -7.33 -9.40
C VAL A 46 -6.01 -6.70 -8.20
N THR A 47 -5.99 -5.37 -8.17
CA THR A 47 -5.44 -4.63 -7.03
C THR A 47 -6.43 -4.66 -5.87
N ASN A 48 -6.10 -5.40 -4.81
CA ASN A 48 -6.92 -5.47 -3.62
C ASN A 48 -6.68 -4.23 -2.74
N VAL A 49 -7.69 -3.36 -2.63
CA VAL A 49 -7.69 -2.22 -1.72
C VAL A 49 -8.22 -2.71 -0.38
N ILE A 50 -7.33 -2.84 0.60
CA ILE A 50 -7.65 -3.41 1.91
C ILE A 50 -7.87 -2.28 2.91
N THR A 51 -9.05 -2.24 3.55
CA THR A 51 -9.32 -1.30 4.63
C THR A 51 -9.27 -2.02 5.97
N CYS A 52 -8.36 -1.58 6.84
CA CYS A 52 -8.19 -2.10 8.19
C CYS A 52 -8.09 -0.94 9.21
N TRP A 53 -8.11 -1.27 10.50
CA TRP A 53 -7.74 -0.32 11.55
C TRP A 53 -6.23 -0.02 11.47
N SER A 54 -5.83 1.25 11.60
CA SER A 54 -4.45 1.66 11.36
C SER A 54 -3.41 0.88 12.18
N PHE A 55 -3.71 0.58 13.44
CA PHE A 55 -2.80 -0.17 14.30
C PHE A 55 -2.75 -1.67 13.97
N ASN A 56 -3.72 -2.19 13.22
CA ASN A 56 -3.76 -3.57 12.73
C ASN A 56 -3.08 -3.75 11.38
N LYS A 57 -2.43 -2.72 10.81
CA LYS A 57 -1.74 -2.85 9.52
C LYS A 57 -0.71 -3.98 9.53
N HIS A 58 0.00 -4.19 10.64
CA HIS A 58 0.99 -5.26 10.76
C HIS A 58 0.43 -6.68 10.52
N ASN A 59 -0.88 -6.90 10.66
CA ASN A 59 -1.50 -8.19 10.31
C ASN A 59 -1.51 -8.46 8.80
N GLU A 60 -1.32 -7.43 7.99
CA GLU A 60 -1.16 -7.51 6.53
C GLU A 60 0.30 -7.65 6.09
N SER A 61 1.23 -7.64 7.05
CA SER A 61 2.65 -7.78 6.80
C SER A 61 3.05 -9.24 6.62
N ARG A 62 4.00 -9.47 5.71
CA ARG A 62 4.63 -10.75 5.41
C ARG A 62 5.97 -10.47 4.73
N GLU A 63 6.76 -11.52 4.51
CA GLU A 63 7.99 -11.41 3.72
C GLU A 63 7.73 -10.69 2.39
N ARG A 64 8.60 -9.73 2.06
CA ARG A 64 8.53 -8.87 0.85
C ARG A 64 7.31 -7.93 0.76
N ALA A 65 6.44 -7.88 1.77
CA ALA A 65 5.37 -6.89 1.82
C ALA A 65 5.93 -5.53 2.20
N VAL A 66 5.60 -4.50 1.41
CA VAL A 66 6.10 -3.14 1.60
C VAL A 66 5.02 -2.27 2.24
N LEU A 67 5.35 -1.62 3.35
CA LEU A 67 4.54 -0.56 3.94
C LEU A 67 5.24 0.78 3.73
N ILE A 68 4.55 1.70 3.05
CA ILE A 68 4.94 3.12 2.95
C ILE A 68 4.01 3.89 3.87
N ASP A 69 4.55 4.49 4.94
CA ASP A 69 3.76 5.24 5.94
C ASP A 69 4.61 6.34 6.58
N ASP A 70 3.98 7.41 7.05
CA ASP A 70 4.64 8.52 7.74
C ASP A 70 4.86 8.23 9.24
N ARG A 71 4.23 7.18 9.79
CA ARG A 71 4.28 6.84 11.20
C ARG A 71 5.24 5.70 11.54
N LEU A 72 6.29 6.01 12.28
CA LEU A 72 7.34 5.06 12.70
C LEU A 72 6.84 3.91 13.59
N ASP A 73 5.82 4.15 14.42
CA ASP A 73 5.26 3.12 15.32
C ASP A 73 4.65 1.95 14.54
N LEU A 74 3.96 2.26 13.43
CA LEU A 74 3.40 1.25 12.52
C LEU A 74 4.51 0.47 11.79
N GLY A 75 5.59 1.15 11.44
CA GLY A 75 6.74 0.53 10.77
C GLY A 75 7.43 -0.54 11.60
N ARG A 76 7.59 -0.32 12.92
CA ARG A 76 8.22 -1.30 13.82
C ARG A 76 7.45 -2.61 13.86
N GLU A 77 6.13 -2.56 14.02
CA GLU A 77 5.29 -3.77 14.05
C GLU A 77 5.22 -4.45 12.67
N TRP A 78 5.29 -3.68 11.59
CA TRP A 78 5.35 -4.22 10.23
C TRP A 78 6.63 -5.03 9.99
N MET A 79 7.79 -4.48 10.38
CA MET A 79 9.10 -5.13 10.19
C MET A 79 9.24 -6.40 11.05
N LYS A 80 8.67 -6.42 12.27
CA LYS A 80 8.66 -7.63 13.13
C LYS A 80 8.01 -8.84 12.45
N LYS A 81 7.14 -8.63 11.45
CA LYS A 81 6.48 -9.68 10.67
C LYS A 81 7.24 -10.04 9.38
N GLY A 82 8.43 -9.49 9.16
CA GLY A 82 9.29 -9.75 8.00
C GLY A 82 9.01 -8.84 6.79
N GLY A 83 8.14 -7.85 6.94
CA GLY A 83 7.88 -6.86 5.89
C GLY A 83 8.95 -5.76 5.81
N ILE A 84 8.96 -5.06 4.69
CA ILE A 84 9.80 -3.88 4.43
C ILE A 84 9.01 -2.63 4.83
N PHE A 85 9.63 -1.74 5.59
CA PHE A 85 9.04 -0.45 5.93
C PHE A 85 9.82 0.69 5.26
N VAL A 86 9.10 1.53 4.51
CA VAL A 86 9.61 2.75 3.89
C VAL A 86 9.00 3.93 4.64
N HIS A 87 9.84 4.71 5.33
CA HIS A 87 9.35 5.86 6.07
C HIS A 87 9.12 7.03 5.12
N HIS A 88 7.85 7.43 4.99
CA HIS A 88 7.47 8.55 4.14
C HIS A 88 7.69 9.87 4.85
N VAL A 89 8.72 10.61 4.41
CA VAL A 89 9.00 12.01 4.84
C VAL A 89 8.86 12.97 3.66
N SER A 90 9.30 12.54 2.49
CA SER A 90 9.09 13.23 1.21
C SER A 90 8.98 12.21 0.08
N THR A 91 8.45 12.63 -1.07
CA THR A 91 8.38 11.80 -2.28
C THR A 91 9.78 11.33 -2.70
N GLU A 92 10.76 12.23 -2.74
CA GLU A 92 12.14 11.92 -3.12
C GLU A 92 12.76 10.85 -2.21
N GLN A 93 12.65 11.01 -0.89
CA GLN A 93 13.19 10.03 0.06
C GLN A 93 12.47 8.68 -0.03
N THR A 94 11.16 8.68 -0.35
CA THR A 94 10.39 7.46 -0.56
C THR A 94 10.91 6.72 -1.79
N LEU A 95 11.08 7.42 -2.91
CA LEU A 95 11.61 6.85 -4.15
C LEU A 95 13.03 6.31 -3.96
N ARG A 96 13.89 7.03 -3.24
CA ARG A 96 15.25 6.57 -2.89
C ARG A 96 15.21 5.24 -2.10
N GLN A 97 14.43 5.17 -1.03
CA GLN A 97 14.28 3.95 -0.23
C GLN A 97 13.71 2.78 -1.05
N LEU A 98 12.72 3.04 -1.92
CA LEU A 98 12.15 2.00 -2.79
C LEU A 98 13.21 1.42 -3.75
N ARG A 99 14.12 2.25 -4.28
CA ARG A 99 15.24 1.81 -5.12
C ARG A 99 16.29 1.03 -4.31
N GLU A 100 16.65 1.52 -3.13
CA GLU A 100 17.59 0.84 -2.21
C GLU A 100 17.11 -0.58 -1.85
N HIS A 101 15.80 -0.79 -1.74
CA HIS A 101 15.19 -2.10 -1.52
C HIS A 101 14.98 -2.92 -2.80
N GLY A 102 15.32 -2.41 -3.98
CA GLY A 102 15.11 -3.09 -5.27
C GLY A 102 13.64 -3.27 -5.65
N ILE A 103 12.73 -2.48 -5.07
CA ILE A 103 11.28 -2.54 -5.34
C ILE A 103 10.95 -1.87 -6.67
N ILE A 104 11.65 -0.77 -6.97
CA ILE A 104 11.57 -0.08 -8.25
C ILE A 104 12.98 0.05 -8.84
N GLY A 105 13.09 0.06 -10.17
CA GLY A 105 14.36 0.22 -10.86
C GLY A 105 14.90 1.66 -10.81
N PHE A 106 16.15 1.80 -11.23
CA PHE A 106 16.69 3.07 -11.72
C PHE A 106 16.25 3.18 -13.18
N TYR A 107 15.46 4.19 -13.51
CA TYR A 107 15.25 4.54 -14.92
C TYR A 107 16.45 5.37 -15.34
N ASP A 108 17.25 4.85 -16.25
CA ASP A 108 18.17 5.65 -17.03
C ASP A 108 17.35 6.27 -18.18
N ASP A 109 17.35 7.59 -18.27
CA ASP A 109 16.52 8.40 -19.20
C ASP A 109 16.95 8.26 -20.69
N GLU A 110 17.78 7.26 -21.04
CA GLU A 110 18.42 7.14 -22.36
C GLU A 110 17.80 6.11 -23.32
N THR A 111 16.74 5.39 -22.96
CA THR A 111 16.05 4.51 -23.92
C THR A 111 14.74 5.11 -24.42
N GLN A 112 14.84 6.19 -25.20
CA GLN A 112 13.83 6.53 -26.20
C GLN A 112 14.41 7.31 -27.39
N LEU A 113 15.28 6.66 -28.17
CA LEU A 113 15.57 7.02 -29.57
C LEU A 113 15.82 5.76 -30.41
N ASP A 114 14.79 4.92 -30.61
CA ASP A 114 14.73 4.03 -31.78
C ASP A 114 13.28 3.85 -32.26
N GLY A 115 12.68 4.97 -32.66
CA GLY A 115 11.74 4.90 -33.76
C GLY A 115 12.49 4.54 -35.04
N SER A 116 12.62 3.26 -35.37
CA SER A 116 12.77 2.76 -36.76
C SER A 116 12.61 1.23 -36.84
N CYS A 117 11.46 0.75 -37.30
CA CYS A 117 11.31 0.21 -38.66
C CYS A 117 9.84 -0.01 -39.00
#